data_AF-A0A239DYV3-F1
#
_entry.id   AF-A0A239DYV3-F1
#
_cell.length_a   1.000
_cell.length_b   1.000
_cell.length_c   1.000
_cell.angle_alpha   90.00
_cell.angle_beta   90.00
_cell.angle_gamma   90.00
#
_symmetry.space_group_name_H-M   'P 1'
#
loop_
_entity.id
_entity.type
_entity.pdbx_description
1 polymer ?
#
loop_
_entity_poly.entity_id
_entity_poly.type
_entity_poly.pdbx_seq_one_letter_code
_entity_poly.pdbx_strand_id
1 'polypeptide(L)'
;MRFFKNTKKRIIVIGLIVCTYSLSFQNLAAQNNELNTQGLYYAEFYDYIYRGHFEHIKITRNSADFVNIFDSYLKAYGGQCASYLPENKVPIMVDRCNEWMVEKDFYGNEVSRTCVGWTEVESGLFAKPGLYNAKEKFVSQVALDVAGAEFGILFDENAIGNSVDKIHKIKGLKADMQQFFRLNGCKGAVLELFEKNLKAFALQTKPTRLTSQSMYQKVKNSGGPTGNQNYTKLLNDLVANQSKTWAMNKYVTNSVNGVRVTARDGQSRPREMTANYSYSSMFGSSKGSVRVTFENGLPACMYFFDFPRNCKTPNSSIVASYATGNYKM
;
A
#
# COMPACT_ATOMS: atom_id res chain seq x y z
N MET A 1 71.88 -41.12 -43.70
CA MET A 1 73.09 -41.28 -42.87
C MET A 1 72.75 -40.78 -41.46
N ARG A 2 72.66 -41.69 -40.48
CA ARG A 2 72.48 -41.34 -39.06
C ARG A 2 73.78 -40.72 -38.54
N PHE A 3 73.71 -39.70 -37.68
CA PHE A 3 74.47 -39.66 -36.42
C PHE A 3 73.88 -38.61 -35.47
N PHE A 4 73.54 -39.08 -34.28
CA PHE A 4 73.19 -38.30 -33.10
C PHE A 4 74.35 -37.41 -32.67
N LYS A 5 74.05 -36.20 -32.16
CA LYS A 5 74.75 -35.69 -30.98
C LYS A 5 73.83 -34.82 -30.12
N ASN A 6 73.89 -35.16 -28.85
CA ASN A 6 73.03 -34.80 -27.74
C ASN A 6 73.79 -33.76 -26.90
N THR A 7 73.19 -32.59 -26.64
CA THR A 7 73.76 -31.63 -25.67
C THR A 7 72.68 -30.90 -24.87
N LYS A 8 72.42 -31.49 -23.70
CA LYS A 8 72.13 -30.90 -22.37
C LYS A 8 71.51 -29.48 -22.28
N LYS A 9 70.29 -29.51 -21.73
CA LYS A 9 69.77 -28.71 -20.58
C LYS A 9 69.93 -27.18 -20.62
N ARG A 10 68.79 -26.50 -20.83
CA ARG A 10 68.32 -25.42 -19.93
C ARG A 10 66.82 -25.62 -19.68
N ILE A 11 66.48 -25.98 -18.46
CA ILE A 11 65.10 -25.98 -17.97
C ILE A 11 64.81 -24.52 -17.61
N ILE A 12 63.98 -23.86 -18.42
CA ILE A 12 63.35 -22.60 -18.05
C ILE A 12 61.94 -22.98 -17.62
N VAL A 13 61.71 -22.97 -16.31
CA VAL A 13 60.37 -23.06 -15.73
C VAL A 13 59.71 -21.70 -15.97
N ILE A 14 58.97 -21.57 -17.06
CA ILE A 14 58.03 -20.46 -17.22
C ILE A 14 56.82 -20.82 -16.38
N GLY A 15 56.71 -20.22 -15.20
CA GLY A 15 55.51 -20.29 -14.38
C GLY A 15 54.33 -19.76 -15.18
N LEU A 16 53.46 -20.66 -15.61
CA LEU A 16 52.12 -20.33 -16.06
C LEU A 16 51.38 -19.74 -14.85
N ILE A 17 51.27 -18.41 -14.82
CA ILE A 17 50.27 -17.73 -13.99
C ILE A 17 48.92 -18.13 -14.59
N VAL A 18 48.36 -19.22 -14.07
CA VAL A 18 46.95 -19.54 -14.26
C VAL A 18 46.21 -18.47 -13.48
N CYS A 19 45.81 -17.41 -14.18
CA CYS A 19 44.85 -16.45 -13.69
C CYS A 19 43.52 -17.19 -13.59
N THR A 20 43.31 -17.88 -12.47
CA THR A 20 42.00 -18.36 -12.09
C THR A 20 41.16 -17.12 -11.84
N TYR A 21 40.49 -16.64 -12.88
CA TYR A 21 39.30 -15.84 -12.70
C TYR A 21 38.32 -16.74 -11.96
N SER A 22 38.32 -16.61 -10.63
CA SER A 22 37.18 -16.94 -9.82
C SER A 22 36.04 -16.13 -10.41
N LEU A 23 35.28 -16.75 -11.30
CA LEU A 23 33.91 -16.37 -11.61
C LEU A 23 33.17 -16.51 -10.28
N SER A 24 33.27 -15.49 -9.46
CA SER A 24 32.37 -15.25 -8.36
C SER A 24 30.99 -15.18 -9.00
N PHE A 25 30.28 -16.31 -8.93
CA PHE A 25 28.83 -16.36 -9.02
C PHE A 25 28.32 -15.49 -7.87
N GLN A 26 28.29 -14.18 -8.10
CA GLN A 26 27.39 -13.30 -7.40
C GLN A 26 26.00 -13.72 -7.84
N ASN A 27 25.42 -14.68 -7.12
CA ASN A 27 23.99 -14.72 -6.90
C ASN A 27 23.61 -13.46 -6.12
N LEU A 28 23.66 -12.30 -6.78
CA LEU A 28 22.91 -11.15 -6.33
C LEU A 28 21.45 -11.46 -6.68
N ALA A 29 20.65 -11.57 -5.62
CA ALA A 29 19.21 -11.65 -5.66
C ALA A 29 18.63 -10.90 -6.86
N ALA A 30 17.72 -11.53 -7.59
CA ALA A 30 16.93 -10.88 -8.62
C ALA A 30 16.43 -9.53 -8.09
N GLN A 31 17.05 -8.43 -8.55
CA GLN A 31 16.53 -7.10 -8.34
C GLN A 31 15.19 -7.09 -9.06
N ASN A 32 14.10 -7.12 -8.30
CA ASN A 32 12.81 -6.74 -8.85
C ASN A 32 12.97 -5.30 -9.36
N ASN A 33 13.05 -5.14 -10.68
CA ASN A 33 13.17 -3.83 -11.35
C ASN A 33 11.85 -3.02 -11.29
N GLU A 34 10.88 -3.47 -10.52
CA GLU A 34 9.53 -2.93 -10.47
C GLU A 34 9.01 -2.90 -9.03
N LEU A 35 8.25 -1.85 -8.70
CA LEU A 35 7.62 -1.73 -7.38
C LEU A 35 6.56 -2.82 -7.22
N ASN A 36 6.69 -3.64 -6.19
CA ASN A 36 5.69 -4.62 -5.81
C ASN A 36 4.67 -3.99 -4.86
N THR A 37 3.46 -3.80 -5.38
CA THR A 37 2.30 -3.27 -4.65
C THR A 37 1.23 -4.33 -4.39
N GLN A 38 1.50 -5.61 -4.72
CA GLN A 38 0.50 -6.67 -4.63
C GLN A 38 0.02 -6.87 -3.20
N GLY A 39 -1.31 -6.87 -3.05
CA GLY A 39 -1.97 -7.12 -1.77
C GLY A 39 -2.00 -5.92 -0.82
N LEU A 40 -1.39 -4.79 -1.20
CA LEU A 40 -1.52 -3.53 -0.48
C LEU A 40 -2.92 -2.92 -0.70
N TYR A 41 -3.43 -2.21 0.30
CA TYR A 41 -4.70 -1.50 0.28
C TYR A 41 -4.64 -0.30 -0.68
N TYR A 42 -3.58 0.50 -0.62
CA TYR A 42 -3.30 1.64 -1.51
C TYR A 42 -2.42 1.24 -2.72
N ALA A 43 -2.50 -0.01 -3.15
CA ALA A 43 -1.61 -0.56 -4.18
C ALA A 43 -1.58 0.26 -5.49
N GLU A 44 -2.75 0.72 -5.94
CA GLU A 44 -2.85 1.55 -7.15
C GLU A 44 -2.19 2.93 -6.96
N PHE A 45 -2.39 3.55 -5.80
CA PHE A 45 -1.75 4.83 -5.48
C PHE A 45 -0.22 4.70 -5.49
N TYR A 46 0.31 3.64 -4.86
CA TYR A 46 1.76 3.45 -4.80
C TYR A 46 2.39 3.22 -6.18
N ASP A 47 1.73 2.45 -7.05
CA ASP A 47 2.22 2.21 -8.42
C ASP A 47 2.18 3.50 -9.27
N TYR A 48 1.12 4.32 -9.15
CA TYR A 48 1.07 5.61 -9.85
C TYR A 48 2.11 6.61 -9.36
N ILE A 49 2.36 6.65 -8.04
CA ILE A 49 3.46 7.46 -7.49
C ILE A 49 4.79 6.96 -8.06
N TYR A 50 5.08 5.66 -7.96
CA TYR A 50 6.32 5.08 -8.50
C TYR A 50 6.53 5.42 -9.98
N ARG A 51 5.49 5.26 -10.81
CA ARG A 51 5.57 5.54 -12.26
C ARG A 51 5.55 7.01 -12.62
N GLY A 52 5.17 7.89 -11.71
CA GLY A 52 4.96 9.31 -12.02
C GLY A 52 3.73 9.54 -12.91
N HIS A 53 2.70 8.70 -12.79
CA HIS A 53 1.42 8.80 -13.53
C HIS A 53 0.38 9.52 -12.68
N PHE A 54 0.69 10.76 -12.28
CA PHE A 54 -0.10 11.53 -11.32
C PHE A 54 -1.53 11.81 -11.80
N GLU A 55 -1.76 11.85 -13.11
CA GLU A 55 -3.07 12.06 -13.72
C GLU A 55 -4.10 10.95 -13.41
N HIS A 56 -3.65 9.79 -12.93
CA HIS A 56 -4.52 8.67 -12.56
C HIS A 56 -4.73 8.55 -11.03
N ILE A 57 -4.10 9.40 -10.24
CA ILE A 57 -4.22 9.41 -8.79
C ILE A 57 -5.54 10.04 -8.37
N LYS A 58 -6.40 9.25 -7.71
CA LYS A 58 -7.68 9.72 -7.15
C LYS A 58 -7.53 10.45 -5.81
N ILE A 59 -6.49 10.13 -5.05
CA ILE A 59 -6.23 10.76 -3.75
C ILE A 59 -5.72 12.18 -4.03
N THR A 60 -6.48 13.18 -3.64
CA THR A 60 -6.05 14.57 -3.82
C THR A 60 -4.91 14.87 -2.87
N ARG A 61 -3.97 15.71 -3.32
CA ARG A 61 -2.83 16.15 -2.52
C ARG A 61 -3.27 16.72 -1.17
N ASN A 62 -4.27 17.58 -1.15
CA ASN A 62 -4.70 18.27 0.07
C ASN A 62 -5.63 17.42 0.96
N SER A 63 -5.78 16.12 0.68
CA SER A 63 -6.62 15.23 1.50
C SER A 63 -5.89 14.74 2.75
N ALA A 64 -6.66 14.49 3.81
CA ALA A 64 -6.20 13.76 4.99
C ALA A 64 -5.55 12.42 4.63
N ASP A 65 -6.08 11.75 3.60
CA ASP A 65 -5.58 10.46 3.14
C ASP A 65 -4.11 10.59 2.69
N PHE A 66 -3.77 11.61 1.89
CA PHE A 66 -2.39 11.79 1.43
C PHE A 66 -1.44 12.21 2.55
N VAL A 67 -1.87 13.12 3.43
CA VAL A 67 -1.11 13.50 4.64
C VAL A 67 -0.73 12.26 5.45
N ASN A 68 -1.71 11.43 5.76
CA ASN A 68 -1.50 10.21 6.53
C ASN A 68 -0.60 9.22 5.80
N ILE A 69 -0.75 9.06 4.48
CA ILE A 69 0.11 8.18 3.68
C ILE A 69 1.57 8.64 3.73
N PHE A 70 1.83 9.94 3.55
CA PHE A 70 3.19 10.48 3.58
C PHE A 70 3.82 10.30 4.97
N ASP A 71 3.10 10.71 6.02
CA ASP A 71 3.57 10.58 7.40
C ASP A 71 3.83 9.11 7.79
N SER A 72 2.89 8.22 7.46
CA SER A 72 3.03 6.78 7.73
C SER A 72 4.20 6.17 6.96
N TYR A 73 4.49 6.62 5.75
CA TYR A 73 5.68 6.20 5.01
C TYR A 73 6.96 6.59 5.75
N LEU A 74 7.07 7.84 6.20
CA LEU A 74 8.25 8.33 6.93
C LEU A 74 8.48 7.54 8.22
N LYS A 75 7.42 7.37 9.03
CA LYS A 75 7.49 6.60 10.28
C LYS A 75 7.85 5.13 10.02
N ALA A 76 7.27 4.52 8.99
CA ALA A 76 7.55 3.13 8.64
C ALA A 76 8.98 2.92 8.12
N TYR A 77 9.50 3.83 7.29
CA TYR A 77 10.91 3.80 6.88
C TYR A 77 11.82 4.00 8.10
N GLY A 78 11.53 5.00 8.93
CA GLY A 78 12.31 5.29 10.13
C GLY A 78 12.38 4.13 11.11
N GLY A 79 11.33 3.31 11.20
CA GLY A 79 11.28 2.12 12.04
C GLY A 79 11.89 0.87 11.40
N GLN A 80 11.52 0.55 10.16
CA GLN A 80 11.92 -0.72 9.49
C GLN A 80 13.25 -0.61 8.72
N CYS A 81 13.63 0.60 8.31
CA CYS A 81 14.77 0.88 7.45
C CYS A 81 15.77 1.83 8.13
N ALA A 82 15.80 1.88 9.47
CA ALA A 82 16.63 2.80 10.24
C ALA A 82 18.12 2.76 9.87
N SER A 83 18.64 1.57 9.55
CA SER A 83 20.04 1.37 9.15
C SER A 83 20.38 1.94 7.77
N TYR A 84 19.37 2.32 6.97
CA TYR A 84 19.52 2.92 5.65
C TYR A 84 19.24 4.43 5.65
N LEU A 85 19.11 5.04 6.82
CA LEU A 85 19.01 6.49 6.94
C LEU A 85 20.40 7.14 6.76
N PRO A 86 20.47 8.33 6.15
CA PRO A 86 21.72 9.06 6.02
C PRO A 86 22.21 9.56 7.37
N GLU A 87 23.49 9.91 7.47
CA GLU A 87 24.08 10.46 8.70
C GLU A 87 23.37 11.73 9.15
N ASN A 88 22.98 12.60 8.21
CA ASN A 88 22.27 13.85 8.47
C ASN A 88 20.75 13.69 8.67
N LYS A 89 20.28 12.50 9.06
CA LYS A 89 18.86 12.24 9.33
C LYS A 89 18.27 13.23 10.33
N VAL A 90 16.99 13.54 10.17
CA VAL A 90 16.24 14.45 11.05
C VAL A 90 15.22 13.69 11.88
N PRO A 91 14.97 14.10 13.14
CA PRO A 91 13.91 13.50 13.94
C PRO A 91 12.54 13.78 13.31
N ILE A 92 11.66 12.79 13.35
CA ILE A 92 10.26 12.97 12.99
C ILE A 92 9.54 13.53 14.21
N MET A 93 8.97 14.72 14.08
CA MET A 93 8.15 15.35 15.13
C MET A 93 6.72 14.81 15.08
N VAL A 94 6.11 14.68 16.25
CA VAL A 94 4.70 14.30 16.42
C VAL A 94 4.04 15.18 17.47
N ASP A 95 2.78 15.50 17.26
CA ASP A 95 1.98 16.20 18.26
C ASP A 95 1.65 15.25 19.41
N ARG A 96 1.94 15.68 20.63
CA ARG A 96 1.53 15.01 21.86
C ARG A 96 0.63 15.94 22.66
N CYS A 97 -0.46 15.39 23.17
CA CYS A 97 -1.33 16.13 24.09
C CYS A 97 -0.56 16.50 25.36
N ASN A 98 -0.48 17.80 25.67
CA ASN A 98 0.09 18.32 26.92
C ASN A 98 -0.95 18.88 27.88
N GLU A 99 -2.18 19.12 27.40
CA GLU A 99 -3.29 19.62 28.22
C GLU A 99 -4.60 18.92 27.88
N TRP A 100 -5.26 18.38 28.89
CA TRP A 100 -6.51 17.64 28.77
C TRP A 100 -7.67 18.41 29.39
N MET A 101 -8.76 18.54 28.65
CA MET A 101 -10.06 18.92 29.21
C MET A 101 -10.82 17.66 29.59
N VAL A 102 -11.18 17.55 30.87
CA VAL A 102 -11.88 16.40 31.44
C VAL A 102 -13.28 16.83 31.85
N GLU A 103 -14.31 16.26 31.22
CA GLU A 103 -15.69 16.45 31.65
C GLU A 103 -16.06 15.37 32.66
N LYS A 104 -16.74 15.78 33.73
CA LYS A 104 -17.21 14.89 34.80
C LYS A 104 -18.72 14.94 34.90
N ASP A 105 -19.35 13.81 35.20
CA ASP A 105 -20.78 13.76 35.54
C ASP A 105 -21.08 14.42 36.90
N PHE A 106 -22.36 14.47 37.25
CA PHE A 106 -22.82 14.99 38.54
C PHE A 106 -22.26 14.22 39.76
N TYR A 107 -21.79 12.98 39.57
CA TYR A 107 -21.19 12.14 40.60
C TYR A 107 -19.66 12.22 40.64
N GLY A 108 -19.05 13.04 39.76
CA GLY A 108 -17.60 13.21 39.67
C GLY A 108 -16.86 12.17 38.81
N ASN A 109 -17.57 11.28 38.10
CA ASN A 109 -16.95 10.32 37.18
C ASN A 109 -16.57 10.99 35.87
N GLU A 110 -15.39 10.67 35.34
CA GLU A 110 -14.95 11.13 34.01
C GLU A 110 -15.87 10.56 32.93
N VAL A 111 -16.57 11.43 32.21
CA VAL A 111 -17.46 11.06 31.09
C VAL A 111 -16.82 11.33 29.73
N SER A 112 -15.91 12.30 29.67
CA SER A 112 -15.14 12.58 28.47
C SER A 112 -13.77 13.15 28.81
N ARG A 113 -12.82 12.89 27.92
CA ARG A 113 -11.47 13.48 27.96
C ARG A 113 -11.10 13.86 26.54
N THR A 114 -10.87 15.15 26.35
CA THR A 114 -10.52 15.73 25.05
C THR A 114 -9.21 16.49 25.19
N CYS A 115 -8.30 16.29 24.24
CA CYS A 115 -7.07 17.06 24.22
C CYS A 115 -7.36 18.51 23.81
N VAL A 116 -6.89 19.47 24.60
CA VAL A 116 -7.08 20.92 24.32
C VAL A 116 -5.76 21.67 24.13
N GLY A 117 -4.63 21.07 24.50
CA GLY A 117 -3.30 21.59 24.26
C GLY A 117 -2.41 20.54 23.60
N TRP A 118 -1.68 20.96 22.57
CA TRP A 118 -0.76 20.13 21.80
C TRP A 118 0.66 20.69 21.90
N THR A 119 1.64 19.78 21.97
CA THR A 119 3.06 20.14 21.90
C THR A 119 3.79 19.17 20.98
N GLU A 120 4.69 19.69 20.16
CA GLU A 120 5.53 18.88 19.28
C GLU A 120 6.64 18.21 20.10
N VAL A 121 6.75 16.89 19.97
CA VAL A 121 7.82 16.10 20.58
C VAL A 121 8.45 15.18 19.56
N GLU A 122 9.70 14.80 19.79
CA GLU A 122 10.36 13.80 18.95
C GLU A 122 9.65 12.44 19.09
N SER A 123 9.36 11.79 17.97
CA SER A 123 8.74 10.46 17.95
C SER A 123 9.70 9.32 18.33
N GLY A 124 11.00 9.60 18.43
CA GLY A 124 12.06 8.58 18.50
C GLY A 124 12.38 7.93 17.15
N LEU A 125 11.71 8.35 16.07
CA LEU A 125 11.99 7.92 14.71
C LEU A 125 12.68 9.03 13.91
N PHE A 126 13.38 8.64 12.85
CA PHE A 126 14.14 9.54 12.01
C PHE A 126 13.75 9.39 10.54
N ALA A 127 13.93 10.46 9.77
CA ALA A 127 13.61 10.51 8.35
C ALA A 127 14.79 11.04 7.52
N LYS A 128 14.75 10.74 6.21
CA LYS A 128 15.60 11.41 5.21
C LYS A 128 15.23 12.90 5.18
N PRO A 129 16.17 13.85 5.34
CA PRO A 129 15.85 15.27 5.44
C PRO A 129 15.06 15.80 4.25
N GLY A 130 15.42 15.37 3.03
CA GLY A 130 14.74 15.80 1.82
C GLY A 130 13.28 15.35 1.72
N LEU A 131 12.91 14.23 2.36
CA LEU A 131 11.52 13.76 2.41
C LEU A 131 10.75 14.40 3.56
N TYR A 132 11.37 14.52 4.74
CA TYR A 132 10.77 15.20 5.89
C TYR A 132 10.44 16.65 5.56
N ASN A 133 11.40 17.41 5.02
CA ASN A 133 11.19 18.80 4.61
C ASN A 133 10.11 18.93 3.52
N ALA A 134 9.99 17.93 2.65
CA ALA A 134 8.92 17.92 1.64
C ALA A 134 7.54 17.72 2.29
N LYS A 135 7.42 16.82 3.28
CA LYS A 135 6.22 16.64 4.10
C LYS A 135 5.85 17.94 4.82
N GLU A 136 6.79 18.54 5.56
CA GLU A 136 6.55 19.77 6.32
C GLU A 136 6.07 20.92 5.43
N LYS A 137 6.76 21.16 4.30
CA LYS A 137 6.36 22.21 3.33
C LYS A 137 4.98 21.93 2.72
N PHE A 138 4.67 20.67 2.45
CA PHE A 138 3.36 20.27 1.94
C PHE A 138 2.27 20.49 2.99
N VAL A 139 2.50 20.03 4.23
CA VAL A 139 1.56 20.17 5.35
C VAL A 139 1.30 21.64 5.66
N SER A 140 2.33 22.48 5.68
CA SER A 140 2.15 23.93 5.88
C SER A 140 1.32 24.57 4.77
N GLN A 141 1.41 24.07 3.53
CA GLN A 141 0.58 24.54 2.42
C GLN A 141 -0.87 24.07 2.55
N VAL A 142 -1.10 22.82 2.97
CA VAL A 142 -2.46 22.34 3.27
C VAL A 142 -3.09 23.12 4.43
N ALA A 143 -2.30 23.50 5.44
CA ALA A 143 -2.76 24.32 6.56
C ALA A 143 -3.30 25.68 6.13
N LEU A 144 -2.72 26.27 5.08
CA LEU A 144 -3.19 27.54 4.51
C LEU A 144 -4.45 27.37 3.67
N ASP A 145 -4.60 26.21 3.01
CA ASP A 145 -5.72 25.91 2.12
C ASP A 145 -6.99 25.45 2.87
N VAL A 146 -6.87 25.06 4.14
CA VAL A 146 -7.92 24.44 4.95
C VAL A 146 -8.23 25.31 6.16
N ALA A 147 -9.52 25.47 6.53
CA ALA A 147 -9.89 26.23 7.72
C ALA A 147 -9.26 25.59 8.99
N GLY A 148 -8.77 26.40 9.94
CA GLY A 148 -7.97 25.89 11.07
C GLY A 148 -8.62 24.76 11.90
N ALA A 149 -9.96 24.74 12.02
CA ALA A 149 -10.70 23.68 12.69
C ALA A 149 -10.68 22.34 11.92
N GLU A 150 -10.61 22.38 10.59
CA GLU A 150 -10.48 21.19 9.74
C GLU A 150 -9.04 20.68 9.70
N PHE A 151 -8.05 21.57 9.82
CA PHE A 151 -6.63 21.18 9.83
C PHE A 151 -6.28 20.26 11.01
N GLY A 152 -6.71 20.59 12.24
CA GLY A 152 -6.46 19.73 13.41
C GLY A 152 -7.03 18.32 13.27
N ILE A 153 -8.16 18.16 12.57
CA ILE A 153 -8.80 16.86 12.29
C ILE A 153 -7.98 16.02 11.29
N LEU A 154 -7.13 16.64 10.45
CA LEU A 154 -6.27 15.93 9.50
C LEU A 154 -5.15 15.15 10.20
N PHE A 155 -4.70 15.61 11.37
CA PHE A 155 -3.53 15.10 12.10
C PHE A 155 -3.87 14.41 13.42
N ASP A 156 -5.06 14.62 13.96
CA ASP A 156 -5.48 13.94 15.18
C ASP A 156 -5.99 12.52 14.86
N GLU A 157 -5.16 11.53 15.21
CA GLU A 157 -5.48 10.09 15.12
C GLU A 157 -6.76 9.74 15.93
N ASN A 158 -7.15 10.56 16.92
CA ASN A 158 -8.32 10.41 17.79
C ASN A 158 -9.51 11.32 17.40
N ALA A 159 -9.31 12.45 16.71
CA ALA A 159 -10.41 13.30 16.19
C ALA A 159 -11.25 12.59 15.12
N ILE A 160 -10.77 11.44 14.64
CA ILE A 160 -11.40 10.58 13.66
C ILE A 160 -12.44 9.65 14.35
N GLY A 161 -13.07 10.13 15.43
CA GLY A 161 -14.27 9.52 16.00
C GLY A 161 -15.47 9.73 15.08
N ASN A 162 -16.16 8.62 14.75
CA ASN A 162 -17.50 8.51 14.12
C ASN A 162 -17.59 8.02 12.66
N SER A 163 -16.49 7.82 11.93
CA SER A 163 -16.55 7.20 10.59
C SER A 163 -15.83 5.86 10.53
N VAL A 164 -16.61 4.79 10.48
CA VAL A 164 -16.15 3.40 10.25
C VAL A 164 -15.26 3.30 9.01
N ASP A 165 -15.53 4.10 7.97
CA ASP A 165 -14.73 4.12 6.75
C ASP A 165 -13.31 4.67 6.96
N LYS A 166 -13.17 5.74 7.74
CA LYS A 166 -11.86 6.31 8.08
C LYS A 166 -11.02 5.33 8.91
N ILE A 167 -11.64 4.64 9.87
CA ILE A 167 -10.98 3.58 10.66
C ILE A 167 -10.45 2.47 9.73
N HIS A 168 -11.23 2.09 8.72
CA HIS A 168 -10.80 1.07 7.75
C HIS A 168 -9.59 1.52 6.94
N LYS A 169 -9.58 2.77 6.46
CA LYS A 169 -8.47 3.36 5.72
C LYS A 169 -7.18 3.40 6.56
N ILE A 170 -7.27 3.84 7.81
CA ILE A 170 -6.13 3.90 8.74
C ILE A 170 -5.57 2.49 9.00
N LYS A 171 -6.43 1.50 9.26
CA LYS A 171 -6.00 0.10 9.42
C LYS A 171 -5.34 -0.44 8.15
N GLY A 172 -5.91 -0.14 6.98
CA GLY A 172 -5.34 -0.49 5.68
C GLY A 172 -3.95 0.11 5.48
N LEU A 173 -3.80 1.40 5.74
CA LEU A 173 -2.52 2.11 5.66
C LEU A 173 -1.46 1.53 6.60
N LYS A 174 -1.84 1.25 7.85
CA LYS A 174 -0.94 0.63 8.83
C LYS A 174 -0.46 -0.75 8.35
N ALA A 175 -1.36 -1.57 7.83
CA ALA A 175 -1.02 -2.87 7.27
C ALA A 175 -0.12 -2.74 6.04
N ASP A 176 -0.40 -1.77 5.17
CA ASP A 176 0.41 -1.50 3.99
C ASP A 176 1.83 -1.13 4.35
N MET A 177 2.02 -0.19 5.28
CA MET A 177 3.35 0.25 5.69
C MET A 177 4.18 -0.86 6.35
N GLN A 178 3.55 -1.78 7.08
CA GLN A 178 4.23 -2.97 7.61
C GLN A 178 4.71 -3.93 6.52
N GLN A 179 4.04 -3.93 5.35
CA GLN A 179 4.32 -4.86 4.27
C GLN A 179 5.16 -4.23 3.14
N PHE A 180 5.04 -2.92 2.92
CA PHE A 180 5.65 -2.19 1.80
C PHE A 180 7.17 -2.42 1.73
N PHE A 181 7.87 -2.22 2.84
CA PHE A 181 9.33 -2.42 2.90
C PHE A 181 9.74 -3.90 2.93
N ARG A 182 8.85 -4.82 3.31
CA ARG A 182 9.09 -6.26 3.17
C ARG A 182 9.02 -6.70 1.71
N LEU A 183 8.14 -6.10 0.92
CA LEU A 183 7.98 -6.40 -0.51
C LEU A 183 9.07 -5.77 -1.38
N ASN A 184 9.54 -4.58 -1.01
CA ASN A 184 10.39 -3.75 -1.88
C ASN A 184 11.81 -3.52 -1.34
N GLY A 185 12.08 -3.89 -0.10
CA GLY A 185 13.35 -3.60 0.58
C GLY A 185 13.49 -2.13 0.98
N CYS A 186 14.61 -1.81 1.64
CA CYS A 186 14.91 -0.48 2.18
C CYS A 186 15.87 0.35 1.32
N LYS A 187 16.40 -0.22 0.23
CA LYS A 187 17.38 0.41 -0.65
C LYS A 187 17.19 -0.10 -2.09
N GLY A 188 17.44 0.77 -3.05
CA GLY A 188 17.47 0.43 -4.48
C GLY A 188 16.78 1.46 -5.34
N ALA A 189 17.03 1.39 -6.65
CA ALA A 189 16.52 2.35 -7.63
C ALA A 189 14.98 2.46 -7.63
N VAL A 190 14.28 1.35 -7.38
CA VAL A 190 12.81 1.32 -7.29
C VAL A 190 12.31 2.22 -6.15
N LEU A 191 12.88 2.06 -4.96
CA LEU A 191 12.48 2.83 -3.79
C LEU A 191 12.88 4.30 -3.92
N GLU A 192 14.07 4.57 -4.44
CA GLU A 192 14.55 5.94 -4.69
C GLU A 192 13.65 6.69 -5.68
N LEU A 193 13.21 6.01 -6.74
CA LEU A 193 12.26 6.59 -7.70
C LEU A 193 10.89 6.83 -7.07
N PHE A 194 10.39 5.88 -6.27
CA PHE A 194 9.15 6.05 -5.52
C PHE A 194 9.23 7.27 -4.59
N GLU A 195 10.28 7.40 -3.80
CA GLU A 195 10.51 8.54 -2.89
C GLU A 195 10.61 9.87 -3.64
N LYS A 196 11.35 9.88 -4.76
CA LYS A 196 11.48 11.06 -5.61
C LYS A 196 10.13 11.52 -6.12
N ASN A 197 9.30 10.60 -6.59
CA ASN A 197 7.97 10.93 -7.10
C ASN A 197 6.96 11.21 -5.97
N LEU A 198 7.06 10.59 -4.81
CA LEU A 198 6.23 10.90 -3.64
C LEU A 198 6.45 12.36 -3.20
N LYS A 199 7.71 12.77 -3.12
CA LYS A 199 8.10 14.18 -2.92
C LYS A 199 7.58 15.07 -4.05
N ALA A 200 7.71 14.65 -5.30
CA ALA A 200 7.26 15.46 -6.42
C ALA A 200 5.74 15.69 -6.38
N PHE A 201 4.96 14.68 -6.03
CA PHE A 201 3.52 14.77 -5.85
C PHE A 201 3.14 15.72 -4.69
N ALA A 202 3.80 15.60 -3.53
CA ALA A 202 3.58 16.49 -2.39
C ALA A 202 3.91 17.96 -2.69
N LEU A 203 4.96 18.21 -3.48
CA LEU A 203 5.41 19.56 -3.84
C LEU A 203 4.80 20.09 -5.14
N GLN A 204 3.88 19.35 -5.77
CA GLN A 204 3.28 19.68 -7.08
C GLN A 204 4.33 19.98 -8.17
N THR A 205 5.42 19.23 -8.16
CA THR A 205 6.48 19.33 -9.17
C THR A 205 6.37 18.20 -10.18
N LYS A 206 7.02 18.35 -11.34
CA LYS A 206 6.97 17.36 -12.42
C LYS A 206 7.54 16.01 -11.97
N PRO A 207 6.83 14.88 -12.18
CA PRO A 207 7.35 13.57 -11.84
C PRO A 207 8.52 13.14 -12.74
N THR A 208 9.33 12.23 -12.22
CA THR A 208 10.16 11.36 -13.07
C THR A 208 9.27 10.24 -13.59
N ARG A 209 8.77 10.43 -14.82
CA ARG A 209 7.74 9.57 -15.42
C ARG A 209 8.36 8.34 -16.09
N LEU A 210 7.85 7.15 -15.77
CA LEU A 210 8.14 5.92 -16.50
C LEU A 210 7.27 5.82 -17.76
N THR A 211 7.87 5.30 -18.84
CA THR A 211 7.17 5.07 -20.12
C THR A 211 6.20 3.89 -20.03
N SER A 212 6.50 2.90 -19.19
CA SER A 212 5.65 1.73 -19.01
C SER A 212 4.37 2.08 -18.26
N GLN A 213 3.23 1.77 -18.89
CA GLN A 213 1.91 1.97 -18.31
C GLN A 213 1.70 1.11 -17.07
N SER A 214 1.03 1.68 -16.05
CA SER A 214 0.54 0.96 -14.88
C SER A 214 -0.27 -0.27 -15.24
N MET A 215 -0.04 -1.37 -14.53
CA MET A 215 -0.88 -2.57 -14.65
C MET A 215 -2.34 -2.28 -14.29
N TYR A 216 -2.60 -1.39 -13.32
CA TYR A 216 -3.96 -1.00 -12.92
C TYR A 216 -4.64 -0.20 -14.02
N GLN A 217 -3.92 0.70 -14.69
CA GLN A 217 -4.45 1.43 -15.83
C GLN A 217 -4.69 0.51 -17.04
N LYS A 218 -3.77 -0.42 -17.32
CA LYS A 218 -3.96 -1.43 -18.39
C LYS A 218 -5.24 -2.22 -18.15
N VAL A 219 -5.46 -2.69 -16.93
CA VAL A 219 -6.66 -3.44 -16.53
C VAL A 219 -7.93 -2.61 -16.69
N LYS A 220 -7.94 -1.35 -16.24
CA LYS A 220 -9.10 -0.45 -16.41
C LYS A 220 -9.45 -0.24 -17.88
N ASN A 221 -8.44 -0.11 -18.74
CA ASN A 221 -8.62 0.05 -20.17
C ASN A 221 -9.13 -1.24 -20.84
N SER A 222 -8.61 -2.40 -20.47
CA SER A 222 -9.01 -3.69 -21.06
C SER A 222 -10.36 -4.20 -20.56
N GLY A 223 -10.76 -3.81 -19.34
CA GLY A 223 -11.94 -4.33 -18.67
C GLY A 223 -11.74 -5.73 -18.08
N GLY A 224 -12.84 -6.30 -17.60
CA GLY A 224 -12.88 -7.63 -17.00
C GLY A 224 -12.85 -8.76 -18.05
N PRO A 225 -12.46 -9.98 -17.61
CA PRO A 225 -12.35 -11.13 -18.50
C PRO A 225 -13.73 -11.60 -18.97
N THR A 226 -13.77 -12.20 -20.16
CA THR A 226 -14.94 -12.91 -20.68
C THR A 226 -14.85 -14.41 -20.38
N GLY A 227 -15.97 -15.13 -20.50
CA GLY A 227 -16.02 -16.58 -20.29
C GLY A 227 -16.22 -17.01 -18.84
N ASN A 228 -15.98 -18.30 -18.56
CA ASN A 228 -16.24 -18.90 -17.25
C ASN A 228 -15.17 -18.49 -16.23
N GLN A 229 -15.62 -17.90 -15.12
CA GLN A 229 -14.79 -17.45 -14.01
C GLN A 229 -15.27 -18.10 -12.72
N ASN A 230 -14.34 -18.41 -11.83
CA ASN A 230 -14.60 -18.86 -10.47
C ASN A 230 -15.00 -17.66 -9.59
N TYR A 231 -16.26 -17.24 -9.72
CA TYR A 231 -16.80 -16.12 -8.95
C TYR A 231 -16.84 -16.38 -7.44
N THR A 232 -16.94 -17.65 -7.01
CA THR A 232 -16.84 -18.03 -5.59
C THR A 232 -15.47 -17.67 -5.03
N LYS A 233 -14.39 -18.03 -5.74
CA LYS A 233 -13.03 -17.65 -5.35
C LYS A 233 -12.84 -16.13 -5.37
N LEU A 234 -13.34 -15.44 -6.41
CA LEU A 234 -13.25 -13.98 -6.51
C LEU A 234 -13.91 -13.30 -5.31
N LEU A 235 -15.13 -13.68 -4.98
CA LEU A 235 -15.87 -13.09 -3.87
C LEU A 235 -15.26 -13.47 -2.51
N ASN A 236 -14.72 -14.68 -2.35
CA ASN A 236 -13.95 -15.06 -1.15
C ASN A 236 -12.75 -14.12 -0.97
N ASP A 237 -11.94 -13.91 -2.01
CA ASP A 237 -10.74 -13.07 -1.93
C ASP A 237 -11.10 -11.60 -1.64
N LEU A 238 -12.15 -11.08 -2.29
CA LEU A 238 -12.65 -9.72 -2.08
C LEU A 238 -13.16 -9.51 -0.65
N VAL A 239 -14.01 -10.40 -0.14
CA VAL A 239 -14.55 -10.30 1.23
C VAL A 239 -13.44 -10.49 2.25
N ALA A 240 -12.54 -11.45 2.05
CA ALA A 240 -11.40 -11.68 2.93
C ALA A 240 -10.53 -10.42 3.04
N ASN A 241 -10.19 -9.78 1.92
CA ASN A 241 -9.40 -8.57 1.91
C ASN A 241 -10.12 -7.42 2.64
N GLN A 242 -11.38 -7.19 2.32
CA GLN A 242 -12.16 -6.13 2.96
C GLN A 242 -12.31 -6.36 4.48
N SER A 243 -12.45 -7.61 4.91
CA SER A 243 -12.65 -7.97 6.31
C SER A 243 -11.47 -7.67 7.23
N LYS A 244 -10.26 -7.50 6.69
CA LYS A 244 -9.07 -7.08 7.47
C LYS A 244 -9.29 -5.76 8.20
N THR A 245 -10.22 -4.95 7.70
CA THR A 245 -10.52 -3.64 8.25
C THR A 245 -11.63 -3.69 9.30
N TRP A 246 -12.40 -4.78 9.40
CA TRP A 246 -13.54 -4.92 10.31
C TRP A 246 -13.10 -4.76 11.78
N ALA A 247 -13.96 -4.12 12.58
CA ALA A 247 -13.65 -3.81 13.98
C ALA A 247 -13.98 -4.99 14.91
N MET A 248 -15.20 -5.53 14.79
CA MET A 248 -15.75 -6.52 15.73
C MET A 248 -15.95 -7.91 15.12
N ASN A 249 -16.23 -7.96 13.81
CA ASN A 249 -16.52 -9.18 13.10
C ASN A 249 -15.26 -9.74 12.44
N LYS A 250 -15.10 -11.06 12.45
CA LYS A 250 -14.06 -11.77 11.69
C LYS A 250 -14.70 -12.61 10.61
N TYR A 251 -14.28 -12.41 9.38
CA TYR A 251 -14.73 -13.23 8.26
C TYR A 251 -14.27 -14.68 8.41
N VAL A 252 -15.17 -15.64 8.19
CA VAL A 252 -14.83 -17.06 8.11
C VAL A 252 -14.29 -17.32 6.71
N THR A 253 -13.00 -17.66 6.63
CA THR A 253 -12.32 -17.81 5.33
C THR A 253 -12.98 -18.89 4.48
N ASN A 254 -13.10 -18.64 3.17
CA ASN A 254 -13.72 -19.53 2.18
C ASN A 254 -15.20 -19.86 2.43
N SER A 255 -15.92 -19.03 3.20
CA SER A 255 -17.33 -19.24 3.52
C SER A 255 -18.31 -18.71 2.47
N VAL A 256 -17.83 -18.08 1.39
CA VAL A 256 -18.71 -17.54 0.36
C VAL A 256 -19.48 -18.66 -0.32
N ASN A 257 -20.79 -18.50 -0.40
CA ASN A 257 -21.69 -19.45 -1.06
C ASN A 257 -22.88 -18.72 -1.71
N GLY A 258 -23.65 -19.45 -2.52
CA GLY A 258 -24.85 -18.93 -3.16
C GLY A 258 -24.57 -17.77 -4.12
N VAL A 259 -23.44 -17.84 -4.84
CA VAL A 259 -23.04 -16.79 -5.78
C VAL A 259 -24.02 -16.72 -6.95
N ARG A 260 -24.58 -15.54 -7.20
CA ARG A 260 -25.51 -15.29 -8.30
C ARG A 260 -25.06 -14.05 -9.07
N VAL A 261 -24.91 -14.18 -10.39
CA VAL A 261 -24.77 -13.03 -11.28
C VAL A 261 -26.17 -12.49 -11.56
N THR A 262 -26.51 -11.33 -11.00
CA THR A 262 -27.85 -10.73 -11.08
C THR A 262 -28.01 -9.84 -12.32
N ALA A 263 -26.91 -9.33 -12.87
CA ALA A 263 -26.92 -8.55 -14.10
C ALA A 263 -25.63 -8.79 -14.92
N ARG A 264 -25.74 -8.67 -16.25
CA ARG A 264 -24.62 -8.76 -17.20
C ARG A 264 -24.58 -7.57 -18.16
N ASP A 265 -23.40 -7.28 -18.71
CA ASP A 265 -23.23 -6.32 -19.81
C ASP A 265 -23.40 -6.98 -21.19
N GLY A 266 -23.24 -6.19 -22.26
CA GLY A 266 -23.35 -6.66 -23.64
C GLY A 266 -22.29 -7.69 -24.06
N GLN A 267 -21.24 -7.89 -23.26
CA GLN A 267 -20.20 -8.91 -23.48
C GLN A 267 -20.39 -10.12 -22.54
N SER A 268 -21.56 -10.24 -21.92
CA SER A 268 -21.88 -11.27 -20.92
C SER A 268 -21.01 -11.25 -19.66
N ARG A 269 -20.28 -10.16 -19.40
CA ARG A 269 -19.51 -9.99 -18.16
C ARG A 269 -20.43 -9.55 -17.03
N PRO A 270 -20.11 -9.82 -15.76
CA PRO A 270 -20.93 -9.36 -14.64
C PRO A 270 -21.09 -7.84 -14.63
N ARG A 271 -22.30 -7.36 -14.37
CA ARG A 271 -22.63 -6.00 -13.95
C ARG A 271 -22.98 -5.93 -12.47
N GLU A 272 -23.56 -7.01 -11.95
CA GLU A 272 -23.86 -7.15 -10.53
C GLU A 272 -23.80 -8.63 -10.13
N MET A 273 -23.27 -8.88 -8.92
CA MET A 273 -23.28 -10.19 -8.29
C MET A 273 -23.73 -10.08 -6.83
N THR A 274 -24.36 -11.14 -6.33
CA THR A 274 -24.68 -11.31 -4.91
C THR A 274 -24.14 -12.63 -4.40
N ALA A 275 -23.77 -12.67 -3.13
CA ALA A 275 -23.41 -13.91 -2.44
C ALA A 275 -23.61 -13.78 -0.92
N ASN A 276 -23.64 -14.93 -0.25
CA ASN A 276 -23.66 -15.01 1.21
C ASN A 276 -22.26 -15.36 1.72
N TYR A 277 -21.96 -14.97 2.96
CA TYR A 277 -20.75 -15.35 3.67
C TYR A 277 -21.03 -15.57 5.16
N SER A 278 -20.06 -16.15 5.87
CA SER A 278 -20.12 -16.31 7.32
C SER A 278 -19.08 -15.43 8.01
N TYR A 279 -19.42 -14.95 9.20
CA TYR A 279 -18.52 -14.22 10.08
C TYR A 279 -18.73 -14.64 11.54
N SER A 280 -17.68 -14.56 12.34
CA SER A 280 -17.73 -14.78 13.78
C SER A 280 -17.65 -13.44 14.52
N SER A 281 -18.45 -13.29 15.58
CA SER A 281 -18.40 -12.18 16.53
C SER A 281 -18.27 -12.74 17.96
N MET A 282 -18.23 -11.86 18.95
CA MET A 282 -18.23 -12.26 20.37
C MET A 282 -19.50 -13.05 20.78
N PHE A 283 -20.57 -12.99 19.97
CA PHE A 283 -21.85 -13.66 20.22
C PHE A 283 -22.05 -14.93 19.37
N GLY A 284 -21.00 -15.41 18.71
CA GLY A 284 -21.03 -16.64 17.91
C GLY A 284 -20.87 -16.40 16.41
N SER A 285 -21.24 -17.41 15.61
CA SER A 285 -21.17 -17.35 14.14
C SER A 285 -22.49 -16.89 13.54
N SER A 286 -22.41 -15.99 12.56
CA SER A 286 -23.57 -15.45 11.85
C SER A 286 -23.33 -15.44 10.34
N LYS A 287 -24.38 -15.11 9.58
CA LYS A 287 -24.35 -15.00 8.11
C LYS A 287 -24.52 -13.55 7.70
N GLY A 288 -23.81 -13.16 6.65
CA GLY A 288 -23.95 -11.88 5.98
C GLY A 288 -24.14 -12.08 4.48
N SER A 289 -24.47 -11.00 3.79
CA SER A 289 -24.49 -10.97 2.33
C SER A 289 -23.67 -9.81 1.79
N VAL A 290 -23.17 -9.99 0.58
CA VAL A 290 -22.45 -8.97 -0.17
C VAL A 290 -23.06 -8.84 -1.56
N ARG A 291 -23.27 -7.60 -1.98
CA ARG A 291 -23.60 -7.23 -3.36
C ARG A 291 -22.39 -6.53 -3.96
N VAL A 292 -21.92 -6.98 -5.12
CA VAL A 292 -20.78 -6.39 -5.83
C VAL A 292 -21.26 -5.88 -7.17
N THR A 293 -21.04 -4.60 -7.44
CA THR A 293 -21.29 -4.01 -8.76
C THR A 293 -20.01 -4.00 -9.58
N PHE A 294 -20.18 -3.99 -10.90
CA PHE A 294 -19.09 -4.07 -11.85
C PHE A 294 -19.20 -2.96 -12.89
N GLU A 295 -18.06 -2.37 -13.23
CA GLU A 295 -17.88 -1.39 -14.30
C GLU A 295 -16.92 -1.97 -15.33
N ASN A 296 -17.30 -1.95 -16.62
CA ASN A 296 -16.54 -2.59 -17.69
C ASN A 296 -16.13 -4.05 -17.35
N GLY A 297 -17.01 -4.78 -16.66
CA GLY A 297 -16.76 -6.16 -16.21
C GLY A 297 -15.80 -6.32 -15.04
N LEU A 298 -15.30 -5.23 -14.42
CA LEU A 298 -14.40 -5.23 -13.25
C LEU A 298 -15.16 -4.91 -11.95
N PRO A 299 -14.85 -5.54 -10.81
CA PRO A 299 -15.44 -5.15 -9.52
C PRO A 299 -15.21 -3.66 -9.23
N ALA A 300 -16.28 -2.92 -8.95
CA ALA A 300 -16.25 -1.47 -8.75
C ALA A 300 -16.65 -1.06 -7.32
N CYS A 301 -17.75 -1.62 -6.80
CA CYS A 301 -18.21 -1.38 -5.43
C CYS A 301 -18.67 -2.68 -4.77
N MET A 302 -18.35 -2.82 -3.48
CA MET A 302 -18.89 -3.85 -2.60
C MET A 302 -19.82 -3.23 -1.57
N TYR A 303 -21.02 -3.77 -1.44
CA TYR A 303 -22.03 -3.36 -0.47
C TYR A 303 -22.32 -4.54 0.44
N PHE A 304 -22.05 -4.37 1.72
CA PHE A 304 -22.31 -5.40 2.73
C PHE A 304 -23.70 -5.18 3.35
N PHE A 305 -24.32 -6.25 3.82
CA PHE A 305 -25.68 -6.21 4.38
C PHE A 305 -25.87 -5.20 5.53
N ASP A 306 -24.81 -4.96 6.32
CA ASP A 306 -24.74 -4.02 7.43
C ASP A 306 -24.50 -2.57 6.97
N PHE A 307 -23.92 -2.38 5.78
CA PHE A 307 -23.71 -1.08 5.14
C PHE A 307 -24.18 -1.08 3.68
N PRO A 308 -25.49 -1.29 3.40
CA PRO A 308 -25.98 -1.56 2.05
C PRO A 308 -25.89 -0.36 1.09
N ARG A 309 -25.71 0.85 1.64
CA ARG A 309 -25.56 2.11 0.88
C ARG A 309 -24.12 2.60 0.78
N ASN A 310 -23.17 1.96 1.48
CA ASN A 310 -21.77 2.37 1.47
C ASN A 310 -20.99 1.57 0.43
N CYS A 311 -20.51 2.23 -0.64
CA CYS A 311 -19.62 1.58 -1.60
C CYS A 311 -18.24 1.39 -0.95
N LYS A 312 -17.88 0.13 -0.69
CA LYS A 312 -16.50 -0.24 -0.37
C LYS A 312 -15.75 -0.55 -1.65
N THR A 313 -14.65 0.17 -1.91
CA THR A 313 -13.82 -0.04 -3.09
C THR A 313 -13.08 -1.39 -2.99
N PRO A 314 -13.21 -2.29 -3.99
CA PRO A 314 -12.43 -3.51 -4.08
C PRO A 314 -10.93 -3.26 -4.08
N ASN A 315 -10.15 -4.18 -3.51
CA ASN A 315 -8.69 -4.12 -3.59
C ASN A 315 -8.20 -4.20 -5.05
N SER A 316 -7.42 -3.20 -5.49
CA SER A 316 -7.00 -3.09 -6.88
C SER A 316 -6.11 -4.25 -7.35
N SER A 317 -5.35 -4.88 -6.45
CA SER A 317 -4.55 -6.07 -6.79
C SER A 317 -5.42 -7.29 -7.06
N ILE A 318 -6.52 -7.46 -6.32
CA ILE A 318 -7.50 -8.53 -6.59
C ILE A 318 -8.22 -8.26 -7.91
N VAL A 319 -8.64 -7.02 -8.16
CA VAL A 319 -9.27 -6.61 -9.42
C VAL A 319 -8.34 -6.85 -10.61
N ALA A 320 -7.05 -6.50 -10.47
CA ALA A 320 -6.05 -6.75 -11.51
C ALA A 320 -5.84 -8.25 -11.74
N SER A 321 -5.71 -9.04 -10.68
CA SER A 321 -5.58 -10.50 -10.75
C SER A 321 -6.78 -11.16 -11.45
N TYR A 322 -7.99 -10.65 -11.18
CA TYR A 322 -9.21 -11.03 -11.88
C TYR A 322 -9.18 -10.70 -13.36
N ALA A 323 -8.82 -9.46 -13.70
CA ALA A 323 -8.69 -9.02 -15.08
C ALA A 323 -7.67 -9.83 -15.89
N THR A 324 -6.57 -10.26 -15.26
CA THR A 324 -5.51 -11.05 -15.91
C THR A 324 -5.80 -12.56 -15.96
N GLY A 325 -6.98 -13.00 -15.51
CA GLY A 325 -7.42 -14.38 -15.69
C GLY A 325 -7.04 -15.36 -14.56
N ASN A 326 -6.58 -14.89 -13.40
CA ASN A 326 -6.23 -15.76 -12.26
C ASN A 326 -7.45 -16.38 -11.56
N TYR A 327 -8.64 -16.15 -12.10
CA TYR A 327 -9.91 -16.68 -11.63
C TYR A 327 -10.64 -17.48 -12.72
N LYS A 328 -9.96 -17.83 -13.82
CA LYS A 328 -10.53 -18.73 -14.83
C LYS A 328 -10.84 -20.10 -14.20
N MET A 329 -11.94 -20.72 -14.63
CA MET A 329 -12.31 -22.08 -14.20
C MET A 329 -11.37 -23.14 -14.77
#